data_AF-A0A931X1G0-F1
#
_entry.id   AF-A0A931X1G0-F1
#
_cell.length_a   1.000
_cell.length_b   1.000
_cell.length_c   1.000
_cell.angle_alpha   90.00
_cell.angle_beta   90.00
_cell.angle_gamma   90.00
#
_symmetry.space_group_name_H-M   'P 1'
#
loop_
_entity.id
_entity.type
_entity.pdbx_description
1 polymer ?
#
loop_
_entity_poly.entity_id
_entity_poly.type
_entity_poly.pdbx_seq_one_letter_code
_entity_poly.pdbx_strand_id
1 'polypeptide(L)' 'MGRLFAVEIVYRGIFQKNLAKNISRGIVLAAKYDGKPGISFGRYGDSPERNGIPAKNFAIVATDAETLEEGMAK' A
#
# COMPACT_ATOMS: atom_id res chain seq x y z
N MET A 1 3.16 18.53 -13.31
CA MET A 1 2.20 17.42 -13.45
C MET A 1 2.61 16.38 -12.42
N GLY A 2 1.76 16.11 -11.44
CA GLY A 2 2.08 15.19 -10.37
C GLY A 2 2.15 13.74 -10.86
N ARG A 3 2.85 12.88 -10.13
CA ARG A 3 3.01 11.46 -10.46
C ARG A 3 2.56 10.59 -9.30
N LEU A 4 1.76 9.58 -9.63
CA LEU A 4 1.30 8.55 -8.71
C LEU A 4 2.11 7.27 -8.90
N PHE A 5 2.49 6.64 -7.80
CA PHE A 5 3.10 5.32 -7.75
C PHE A 5 2.21 4.42 -6.89
N ALA A 6 1.59 3.41 -7.51
CA ALA A 6 0.82 2.39 -6.82
C ALA A 6 1.61 1.07 -6.80
N VAL A 7 1.91 0.58 -5.61
CA VAL A 7 2.65 -0.67 -5.38
C VAL A 7 1.70 -1.69 -4.79
N GLU A 8 1.52 -2.81 -5.50
CA GLU A 8 0.78 -3.98 -5.03
C GLU A 8 1.75 -5.02 -4.49
N ILE A 9 1.57 -5.42 -3.24
CA ILE A 9 2.36 -6.46 -2.56
C ILE A 9 1.47 -7.68 -2.41
N VAL A 10 1.75 -8.70 -3.22
CA VAL A 10 1.07 -9.99 -3.17
C VAL A 10 1.81 -10.91 -2.20
N TYR A 11 1.08 -11.51 -1.26
CA TYR A 11 1.65 -12.39 -0.24
C TYR A 11 0.74 -13.55 0.10
N ARG A 12 1.28 -14.56 0.79
CA ARG A 12 0.51 -15.70 1.33
C ARG A 12 -0.13 -15.31 2.66
N GLY A 13 -1.46 -15.38 2.70
CA GLY A 13 -2.26 -15.04 3.87
C GLY A 13 -1.82 -15.79 5.13
N ILE A 14 -2.01 -15.13 6.28
CA ILE A 14 -1.57 -15.57 7.61
C ILE A 14 -0.05 -15.57 7.80
N PHE A 15 0.71 -16.30 6.99
CA PHE A 15 2.16 -16.48 7.21
C PHE A 15 2.98 -15.23 6.86
N GLN A 16 2.66 -14.57 5.75
CA GLN A 16 3.45 -13.43 5.25
C GLN A 16 2.80 -12.08 5.53
N LYS A 17 1.67 -12.05 6.26
CA LYS A 17 0.87 -10.84 6.49
C LYS A 17 1.65 -9.69 7.14
N ASN A 18 2.49 -10.03 8.12
CA ASN A 18 3.28 -9.03 8.85
C ASN A 18 4.38 -8.45 7.96
N LEU A 19 5.07 -9.30 7.18
CA LEU A 19 6.08 -8.86 6.23
C LEU A 19 5.46 -7.94 5.17
N ALA A 20 4.34 -8.34 4.56
CA ALA A 20 3.66 -7.52 3.56
C ALA A 20 3.20 -6.17 4.12
N LYS A 21 2.65 -6.16 5.34
CA LYS A 21 2.25 -4.92 6.04
C LYS A 21 3.44 -4.01 6.33
N ASN A 22 4.58 -4.58 6.71
CA ASN A 22 5.78 -3.81 7.01
C ASN A 22 6.42 -3.25 5.74
N ILE A 23 6.42 -3.99 4.62
CA ILE A 23 6.88 -3.48 3.32
C ILE A 23 6.00 -2.30 2.88
N SER A 24 4.67 -2.45 2.89
CA SER A 24 3.76 -1.40 2.45
C SER A 24 3.88 -0.13 3.30
N ARG A 25 3.93 -0.27 4.63
CA ARG A 25 4.14 0.85 5.56
C ARG A 25 5.53 1.45 5.43
N GLY A 26 6.56 0.63 5.19
CA GLY A 26 7.94 1.07 5.00
C GLY A 26 8.09 1.98 3.78
N ILE A 27 7.45 1.63 2.66
CA ILE A 27 7.42 2.48 1.44
C ILE A 27 6.80 3.84 1.76
N VAL A 28 5.64 3.87 2.40
CA VAL A 28 4.94 5.12 2.74
C VAL A 28 5.72 5.94 3.77
N LEU A 29 6.36 5.28 4.73
CA LEU A 29 7.20 5.95 5.72
C LEU A 29 8.43 6.59 5.08
N ALA A 30 9.09 5.90 4.15
CA ALA A 30 10.21 6.46 3.39
C ALA A 30 9.76 7.66 2.55
N ALA A 31 8.60 7.57 1.88
CA ALA A 31 8.02 8.69 1.14
C ALA A 31 7.73 9.89 2.06
N LYS A 32 7.19 9.64 3.26
CA LYS A 32 6.95 10.70 4.24
C LYS A 32 8.23 11.41 4.67
N TYR A 33 9.33 10.68 4.87
CA TYR A 33 10.65 11.29 5.15
C TYR A 33 11.20 12.10 3.97
N ASP A 34 10.83 11.74 2.74
CA ASP A 34 11.13 12.48 1.51
C ASP A 34 10.14 13.63 1.22
N GLY A 35 9.26 13.97 2.18
CA GLY A 35 8.28 15.06 2.05
C GLY A 35 7.11 14.75 1.12
N LYS A 36 6.95 13.49 0.69
CA LYS A 36 5.90 13.05 -0.23
C LYS A 36 4.72 12.43 0.52
N PRO A 37 3.47 12.70 0.10
CA PRO A 37 2.30 12.08 0.71
C PRO A 37 2.14 10.63 0.22
N GLY A 38 1.56 9.78 1.07
CA GLY A 38 1.25 8.40 0.72
C GLY A 38 0.35 7.69 1.72
N ILE A 39 -0.21 6.55 1.30
CA ILE A 39 -1.15 5.73 2.07
C ILE A 39 -0.82 4.24 1.91
N SER A 40 -1.01 3.47 2.97
CA SER A 40 -0.85 2.01 2.96
C SER A 40 -2.10 1.36 3.54
N PHE A 41 -2.63 0.33 2.88
CA PHE A 41 -3.82 -0.39 3.31
C PHE A 41 -3.84 -1.83 2.77
N GLY A 42 -4.60 -2.71 3.42
CA GLY A 42 -4.84 -4.08 2.94
C GLY A 42 -6.10 -4.18 2.09
N ARG A 43 -6.15 -5.15 1.18
CA ARG A 43 -7.36 -5.42 0.39
C ARG A 43 -8.45 -5.94 1.30
N TYR A 44 -9.54 -5.18 1.40
CA TYR A 44 -10.65 -5.55 2.29
C TYR A 44 -11.25 -6.93 1.99
N GLY A 45 -11.35 -7.30 0.70
CA GLY A 45 -11.86 -8.62 0.28
C GLY A 45 -11.00 -9.82 0.72
N ASP A 46 -9.79 -9.60 1.22
CA ASP A 46 -8.96 -10.65 1.80
C ASP A 46 -9.20 -10.84 3.30
N SER A 47 -10.03 -10.01 3.94
CA SER A 47 -10.30 -10.10 5.38
C SER A 47 -11.55 -10.95 5.66
N PRO A 48 -11.48 -11.98 6.54
CA PRO A 48 -10.29 -12.45 7.23
C PRO A 48 -9.35 -13.22 6.30
N GLU A 49 -8.04 -13.01 6.47
CA GLU A 49 -7.05 -13.71 5.68
C GLU A 49 -7.08 -15.21 5.95
N ARG A 50 -6.91 -16.00 4.90
CA ARG A 50 -6.91 -17.47 4.96
C ARG A 50 -5.51 -18.03 4.75
N ASN A 51 -5.24 -19.16 5.39
CA ASN A 51 -3.94 -19.80 5.38
C ASN A 51 -3.49 -20.11 3.94
N GLY A 52 -2.38 -19.50 3.49
CA GLY A 52 -1.78 -19.77 2.18
C GLY A 52 -2.53 -19.21 0.97
N ILE A 53 -3.75 -18.66 1.17
CA ILE A 53 -4.51 -17.99 0.11
C ILE A 53 -3.85 -16.65 -0.20
N PRO A 54 -3.60 -16.30 -1.47
CA PRO A 54 -3.02 -15.01 -1.82
C PRO A 54 -3.86 -13.85 -1.29
N ALA A 55 -3.19 -12.92 -0.61
CA ALA A 55 -3.74 -11.67 -0.13
C ALA A 55 -2.90 -10.50 -0.63
N LYS A 56 -3.44 -9.28 -0.54
CA LYS A 56 -2.80 -8.06 -1.06
C LYS A 56 -2.72 -6.95 -0.02
N ASN A 57 -1.57 -6.30 0.03
CA ASN A 57 -1.39 -4.97 0.63
C ASN A 57 -0.96 -3.98 -0.45
N PHE A 58 -1.35 -2.74 -0.26
CA PHE A 58 -1.07 -1.65 -1.17
C PHE A 58 -0.26 -0.57 -0.47
N ALA A 59 0.63 0.06 -1.22
CA ALA A 59 1.25 1.33 -0.89
C ALA A 59 1.08 2.27 -2.08
N ILE A 60 0.46 3.43 -1.86
CA ILE A 60 0.30 4.47 -2.87
C ILE A 60 1.08 5.70 -2.40
N VAL A 61 1.93 6.23 -3.27
CA VAL A 61 2.74 7.43 -3.02
C VAL A 61 2.53 8.39 -4.19
N ALA A 62 2.38 9.67 -3.89
CA ALA A 62 2.27 10.71 -4.90
C ALA A 62 3.38 11.77 -4.71
N THR A 63 3.60 12.57 -5.74
CA THR A 63 4.48 13.76 -5.63
C THR A 63 3.84 14.91 -4.85
N ASP A 64 2.52 14.95 -4.74
CA ASP A 64 1.73 16.02 -4.15
C ASP A 64 0.36 15.49 -3.69
N ALA A 65 -0.33 16.27 -2.85
CA ALA A 65 -1.57 15.84 -2.19
C ALA A 65 -2.75 15.69 -3.17
N GLU A 66 -2.89 16.61 -4.13
CA GLU A 66 -3.95 16.59 -5.15
C GLU A 66 -3.86 15.30 -5.98
N THR A 67 -2.67 14.96 -6.46
CA THR A 67 -2.44 13.70 -7.21
C THR A 67 -2.74 12.47 -6.35
N LEU A 68 -2.46 12.50 -5.05
CA LEU A 68 -2.80 11.40 -4.15
C LEU A 68 -4.31 11.21 -4.02
N GLU A 69 -5.05 12.31 -3.82
CA GLU A 69 -6.51 12.29 -3.69
C GLU A 69 -7.19 11.81 -4.98
N GLU A 70 -6.76 12.31 -6.14
CA GLU A 70 -7.24 11.85 -7.44
C GLU A 70 -6.98 10.35 -7.68
N GLY A 71 -5.82 9.87 -7.23
CA GLY A 71 -5.42 8.47 -7.35
C GLY A 71 -6.15 7.52 -6.39
N MET A 72 -6.71 8.04 -5.29
CA MET A 72 -7.51 7.27 -4.34
C MET A 72 -9.01 7.22 -4.73
N ALA A 73 -9.48 8.18 -5.52
CA ALA A 73 -10.86 8.28 -5.96
C ALA A 73 -11.22 7.41 -7.18
N LYS A 74 -10.25 6.67 -7.73
CA LYS A 74 -10.39 5.76 -8.87
C LYS A 74 -10.15 4.31 -8.47
#